data_AF-A0AAW8Q7E6-F1
#
_entry.id   AF-A0AAW8Q7E6-F1
#
_cell.length_a   1.000
_cell.length_b   1.000
_cell.length_c   1.000
_cell.angle_alpha   90.00
_cell.angle_beta   90.00
_cell.angle_gamma   90.00
#
_symmetry.space_group_name_H-M   'P 1'
#
loop_
_entity.id
_entity.type
_entity.pdbx_description
1 polymer ?
#
loop_
_entity_poly.entity_id
_entity_poly.type
_entity_poly.pdbx_seq_one_letter_code
_entity_poly.pdbx_strand_id
1 'polypeptide(L)'
;MLRKLGDFPNRSVVEYATVLIRVRNDLLPQNLRSYHWEHDDNSMITVSASPAGRLRGKSIYLDSIELAEQFAAFLHQQFEKRKYKSNYTIEVLVDTTSQGKKVSRWKESDSRDVRDVLSLNVRT
;
A
#
# COMPACT_ATOMS: atom_id res chain seq x y z
N MET A 1 -11.83 5.97 -11.53
CA MET A 1 -12.14 6.44 -10.15
C MET A 1 -12.96 5.39 -9.44
N LEU A 2 -12.63 5.09 -8.18
CA LEU A 2 -13.30 4.06 -7.37
C LEU A 2 -14.52 4.59 -6.62
N ARG A 3 -15.46 3.69 -6.33
CA ARG A 3 -16.75 4.01 -5.67
C ARG A 3 -16.57 4.64 -4.28
N LYS A 4 -17.42 5.61 -3.97
CA LYS A 4 -17.41 6.45 -2.77
C LYS A 4 -18.60 6.12 -1.85
N LEU A 5 -18.67 6.81 -0.72
CA LEU A 5 -19.79 6.72 0.21
C LEU A 5 -21.10 7.04 -0.51
N GLY A 6 -22.08 6.15 -0.36
CA GLY A 6 -23.40 6.29 -1.00
C GLY A 6 -23.53 5.58 -2.36
N ASP A 7 -22.44 5.12 -2.98
CA ASP A 7 -22.48 4.44 -4.28
C ASP A 7 -22.90 2.97 -4.17
N PHE A 8 -22.82 2.37 -2.98
CA PHE A 8 -23.24 1.01 -2.69
C PHE A 8 -24.62 0.98 -2.02
N PRO A 9 -25.38 -0.13 -2.13
CA PRO A 9 -26.63 -0.32 -1.39
C PRO A 9 -26.46 -0.10 0.12
N ASN A 10 -25.36 -0.60 0.68
CA ASN A 10 -24.90 -0.19 1.99
C ASN A 10 -24.10 1.11 1.87
N ARG A 11 -24.72 2.23 2.24
CA ARG A 11 -24.14 3.59 2.12
C ARG A 11 -22.85 3.81 2.92
N SER A 12 -22.53 2.92 3.86
CA SER A 12 -21.27 2.96 4.61
C SER A 12 -20.08 2.31 3.88
N VAL A 13 -20.35 1.56 2.82
CA VAL A 13 -19.32 0.86 2.06
C VAL A 13 -18.63 1.81 1.11
N VAL A 14 -17.31 1.67 1.01
CA VAL A 14 -16.47 2.37 0.03
C VAL A 14 -15.52 1.40 -0.61
N GLU A 15 -15.09 1.75 -1.82
CA GLU A 15 -14.09 1.03 -2.58
C GLU A 15 -12.77 1.80 -2.57
N TYR A 16 -11.66 1.07 -2.50
CA TYR A 16 -10.32 1.63 -2.48
C TYR A 16 -9.33 0.69 -3.18
N ALA A 17 -8.31 1.28 -3.79
CA ALA A 17 -7.14 0.53 -4.23
C ALA A 17 -6.09 0.56 -3.13
N THR A 18 -5.31 -0.50 -3.01
CA THR A 18 -4.18 -0.61 -2.10
C THR A 18 -3.02 -1.30 -2.79
N VAL A 19 -1.83 -1.11 -2.23
CA VAL A 19 -0.62 -1.82 -2.64
C VAL A 19 -0.19 -2.73 -1.50
N LEU A 20 -0.16 -4.04 -1.80
CA LEU A 20 0.32 -5.09 -0.91
C LEU A 20 1.75 -5.42 -1.28
N ILE A 21 2.63 -5.46 -0.29
CA ILE A 21 4.05 -5.74 -0.48
C ILE A 21 4.38 -6.96 0.34
N ARG A 22 4.78 -8.05 -0.30
CA ARG A 22 5.21 -9.26 0.42
C ARG A 22 6.73 -9.28 0.46
N VAL A 23 7.28 -9.40 1.66
CA VAL A 23 8.73 -9.44 1.90
C VAL A 23 9.05 -10.59 2.83
N ARG A 24 10.17 -11.26 2.61
CA ARG A 24 10.67 -12.29 3.51
C ARG A 24 10.91 -11.74 4.93
N ASN A 25 10.53 -12.48 5.95
CA ASN A 25 10.47 -12.01 7.33
C ASN A 25 11.82 -11.50 7.85
N ASP A 26 12.90 -12.25 7.64
CA ASP A 26 14.27 -11.84 8.01
C ASP A 26 14.72 -10.51 7.35
N LEU A 27 14.22 -10.23 6.14
CA LEU A 27 14.47 -9.02 5.38
C LEU A 27 13.56 -7.85 5.77
N LEU A 28 12.63 -8.03 6.70
CA LEU A 28 11.89 -6.90 7.24
C LEU A 28 12.70 -6.15 8.32
N PRO A 29 12.42 -4.86 8.52
CA PRO A 29 12.76 -4.16 9.76
C PRO A 29 12.15 -4.89 10.97
N GLN A 30 12.86 -4.93 12.10
CA GLN A 30 12.42 -5.69 13.29
C GLN A 30 10.99 -5.37 13.75
N ASN A 31 10.55 -4.12 13.60
CA ASN A 31 9.21 -3.67 13.99
C ASN A 31 8.10 -4.09 13.01
N LEU A 32 8.45 -4.67 11.86
CA LEU A 32 7.50 -5.21 10.87
C LEU A 32 7.60 -6.73 10.74
N ARG A 33 8.57 -7.36 11.42
CA ARG A 33 8.69 -8.82 11.45
C ARG A 33 7.49 -9.44 12.13
N SER A 34 7.09 -10.59 11.61
CA SER A 34 6.15 -11.45 12.32
C SER A 34 6.90 -12.35 13.29
N TYR A 35 6.38 -12.45 14.51
CA TYR A 35 6.80 -13.42 15.52
C TYR A 35 5.66 -14.42 15.84
N HIS A 36 4.65 -14.49 14.96
CA HIS A 36 3.64 -15.53 15.03
C HIS A 36 4.30 -16.91 14.87
N TRP A 37 3.82 -17.91 15.61
CA TRP A 37 4.44 -19.25 15.68
C TRP A 37 4.46 -19.99 14.34
N GLU A 38 3.60 -19.62 13.39
CA GLU A 38 3.56 -20.17 12.02
C GLU A 38 4.56 -19.51 11.07
N HIS A 39 5.17 -18.38 11.47
CA HIS A 39 6.06 -17.62 10.61
C HIS A 39 7.51 -17.80 11.06
N ASP A 40 8.32 -18.40 10.18
CA ASP A 40 9.76 -18.48 10.30
C ASP A 40 10.46 -17.29 9.60
N ASP A 41 11.79 -17.34 9.53
CA ASP A 41 12.59 -16.32 8.86
C ASP A 41 12.34 -16.25 7.35
N ASN A 42 11.94 -17.37 6.72
CA ASN A 42 11.68 -17.46 5.28
C ASN A 42 10.24 -17.14 4.88
N SER A 43 9.36 -16.95 5.86
CA SER A 43 7.95 -16.66 5.63
C SER A 43 7.76 -15.32 4.93
N MET A 44 6.85 -15.28 3.97
CA MET A 44 6.50 -14.06 3.24
C MET A 44 5.46 -13.27 4.04
N ILE A 45 5.85 -12.10 4.52
CA ILE A 45 4.99 -11.24 5.33
C ILE A 45 4.43 -10.13 4.47
N THR A 46 3.11 -9.96 4.51
CA THR A 46 2.41 -8.89 3.80
C THR A 46 2.45 -7.61 4.62
N VAL A 47 3.00 -6.55 4.03
CA VAL A 47 3.04 -5.20 4.57
C VAL A 47 2.54 -4.22 3.50
N SER A 48 2.50 -2.93 3.84
CA SER A 48 2.23 -1.86 2.88
C SER A 48 3.36 -0.83 2.92
N ALA A 49 3.18 0.30 2.24
CA ALA A 49 4.12 1.41 2.23
C ALA A 49 3.44 2.74 2.57
N SER A 50 4.20 3.65 3.18
CA SER A 50 3.85 5.07 3.22
C SER A 50 3.94 5.70 1.83
N PRO A 51 3.29 6.84 1.57
CA PRO A 51 3.46 7.59 0.32
C PRO A 51 4.93 7.83 -0.10
N ALA A 52 5.84 8.05 0.87
CA ALA A 52 7.28 8.21 0.61
C ALA A 52 8.05 6.90 0.36
N GLY A 53 7.37 5.75 0.24
CA GLY A 53 7.98 4.46 -0.05
C GLY A 53 8.61 3.71 1.13
N ARG A 54 8.39 4.13 2.38
CA ARG A 54 8.82 3.38 3.57
C ARG A 54 7.81 2.27 3.91
N LEU A 55 8.29 1.04 4.10
CA LEU A 55 7.45 -0.09 4.56
C LEU A 55 6.77 0.23 5.89
N ARG A 56 5.50 -0.16 6.02
CA ARG A 56 4.67 0.00 7.23
C ARG A 56 3.58 -1.08 7.30
N GLY A 57 3.05 -1.35 8.49
CA GLY A 57 1.91 -2.26 8.66
C GLY A 57 0.56 -1.66 8.26
N LYS A 58 0.41 -0.32 8.30
CA LYS A 58 -0.83 0.36 7.92
C LYS A 58 -0.99 0.36 6.39
N SER A 59 -2.11 -0.15 5.89
CA SER A 59 -2.46 -0.07 4.47
C SER A 59 -2.44 1.36 3.93
N ILE A 60 -2.17 1.49 2.64
CA ILE A 60 -2.37 2.73 1.90
C ILE A 60 -3.70 2.64 1.16
N TYR A 61 -4.49 3.71 1.20
CA TYR A 61 -5.80 3.74 0.55
C TYR A 61 -5.76 4.73 -0.61
N LEU A 62 -6.06 4.27 -1.82
CA LEU A 62 -6.00 5.07 -3.04
C LEU A 62 -7.36 5.13 -3.72
N ASP A 63 -7.66 6.27 -4.33
CA ASP A 63 -8.92 6.61 -5.00
C ASP A 63 -9.03 6.12 -6.44
N SER A 64 -7.95 5.57 -6.99
CA SER A 64 -7.90 5.06 -8.35
C SER A 64 -6.88 3.92 -8.48
N ILE A 65 -7.14 3.01 -9.43
CA ILE A 65 -6.26 1.88 -9.73
C ILE A 65 -4.99 2.39 -10.41
N GLU A 66 -5.14 3.35 -11.31
CA GLU A 66 -4.06 3.98 -12.05
C GLU A 66 -3.03 4.61 -11.10
N LEU A 67 -3.50 5.27 -10.04
CA LEU A 67 -2.61 5.82 -9.01
C LEU A 67 -1.88 4.72 -8.24
N ALA A 68 -2.54 3.59 -7.96
CA ALA A 68 -1.93 2.46 -7.29
C ALA A 68 -0.86 1.77 -8.15
N GLU A 69 -1.10 1.64 -9.46
CA GLU A 69 -0.13 1.11 -10.43
C GLU A 69 1.09 2.02 -10.57
N GLN A 70 0.88 3.34 -10.71
CA GLN A 70 1.97 4.31 -10.74
C GLN A 70 2.78 4.29 -9.44
N PHE A 71 2.10 4.18 -8.31
CA PHE A 71 2.76 4.07 -7.01
C PHE A 71 3.56 2.76 -6.88
N ALA A 72 3.02 1.63 -7.34
CA ALA A 72 3.74 0.36 -7.37
C ALA A 72 5.02 0.46 -8.22
N ALA A 73 4.97 1.09 -9.39
CA ALA A 73 6.15 1.33 -10.23
C ALA A 73 7.20 2.21 -9.52
N PHE A 74 6.76 3.27 -8.84
CA PHE A 74 7.64 4.09 -8.01
C PHE A 74 8.29 3.29 -6.86
N LEU A 75 7.54 2.42 -6.20
CA LEU A 75 8.07 1.56 -5.13
C LEU A 75 9.15 0.61 -5.65
N HIS A 76 8.96 0.01 -6.83
CA HIS A 76 9.99 -0.82 -7.46
C HIS A 76 11.31 -0.05 -7.59
N GLN A 77 11.29 1.18 -8.10
CA GLN A 77 12.48 2.03 -8.21
C GLN A 77 13.12 2.33 -6.85
N GLN A 78 12.31 2.61 -5.83
CA GLN A 78 12.80 2.87 -4.47
C GLN A 78 13.42 1.63 -3.82
N PHE A 79 12.94 0.44 -4.16
CA PHE A 79 13.35 -0.82 -3.54
C PHE A 79 14.66 -1.37 -4.10
N GLU A 80 15.13 -0.91 -5.26
CA GLU A 80 16.45 -1.25 -5.82
C GLU A 80 17.61 -0.96 -4.85
N LYS A 81 17.45 0.04 -3.98
CA LYS A 81 18.45 0.45 -2.99
C LYS A 81 18.29 -0.27 -1.64
N ARG A 82 17.40 -1.25 -1.52
CA ARG A 82 17.03 -1.89 -0.24
C ARG A 82 17.57 -3.31 -0.14
N LYS A 83 17.74 -3.79 1.10
CA LYS A 83 18.24 -5.15 1.39
C LYS A 83 17.33 -6.26 0.83
N TYR A 84 16.05 -5.98 0.64
CA TYR A 84 15.07 -6.92 0.11
C TYR A 84 14.86 -6.83 -1.40
N LYS A 85 15.67 -6.07 -2.16
CA LYS A 85 15.46 -5.81 -3.60
C LYS A 85 15.19 -7.03 -4.48
N SER A 86 15.70 -8.21 -4.11
CA SER A 86 15.53 -9.45 -4.89
C SER A 86 14.47 -10.40 -4.29
N ASN A 87 13.85 -10.03 -3.17
CA ASN A 87 12.95 -10.88 -2.38
C ASN A 87 11.73 -10.08 -1.90
N TYR A 88 11.07 -9.39 -2.83
CA TYR A 88 9.77 -8.79 -2.59
C TYR A 88 8.84 -9.00 -3.78
N THR A 89 7.55 -8.98 -3.52
CA THR A 89 6.52 -8.85 -4.56
C THR A 89 5.60 -7.68 -4.22
N ILE A 90 5.13 -6.98 -5.26
CA ILE A 90 4.14 -5.91 -5.13
C ILE A 90 2.89 -6.33 -5.88
N GLU A 91 1.74 -6.21 -5.23
CA GLU A 91 0.43 -6.57 -5.76
C GLU A 91 -0.52 -5.39 -5.56
N VAL A 92 -1.20 -4.97 -6.62
CA VAL A 92 -2.27 -3.96 -6.57
C VAL A 92 -3.60 -4.69 -6.37
N LEU A 93 -4.35 -4.28 -5.36
CA LEU A 93 -5.65 -4.85 -5.03
C LEU A 93 -6.71 -3.75 -4.96
N VAL A 94 -7.90 -4.04 -5.48
CA VAL A 94 -9.11 -3.25 -5.21
C VAL A 94 -9.96 -4.01 -4.22
N ASP A 95 -10.35 -3.33 -3.14
CA ASP A 95 -11.13 -3.93 -2.06
C ASP A 95 -12.21 -2.95 -1.57
N THR A 96 -13.14 -3.48 -0.77
CA THR A 96 -14.25 -2.73 -0.20
C THR A 96 -14.26 -2.82 1.33
N THR A 97 -14.77 -1.79 1.99
CA THR A 97 -14.85 -1.77 3.45
C THR A 97 -16.08 -1.01 3.93
N SER A 98 -16.71 -1.50 5.00
CA SER A 98 -17.81 -0.83 5.69
C SER A 98 -17.34 0.32 6.61
N GLN A 99 -16.03 0.49 6.81
CA GLN A 99 -15.45 1.63 7.55
C GLN A 99 -15.36 2.90 6.69
N GLY A 100 -16.39 3.19 5.91
CA GLY A 100 -16.29 4.12 4.78
C GLY A 100 -15.92 5.56 5.15
N LYS A 101 -16.37 6.09 6.29
CA LYS A 101 -15.98 7.44 6.74
C LYS A 101 -14.49 7.55 7.01
N LYS A 102 -13.91 6.55 7.68
CA LYS A 102 -12.49 6.52 8.05
C LYS A 102 -11.62 6.33 6.82
N VAL A 103 -11.98 5.35 5.99
CA VAL A 103 -11.23 5.01 4.78
C VAL A 103 -11.34 6.11 3.73
N SER A 104 -12.48 6.80 3.59
CA SER A 104 -12.58 7.95 2.68
C SER A 104 -11.62 9.08 3.05
N ARG A 105 -11.48 9.40 4.34
CA ARG A 105 -10.53 10.42 4.82
C ARG A 105 -9.09 10.04 4.55
N TRP A 106 -8.73 8.78 4.83
CA TRP A 106 -7.37 8.30 4.54
C TRP A 106 -7.11 8.20 3.05
N LYS A 107 -8.09 7.77 2.27
CA LYS A 107 -8.02 7.69 0.81
C LYS A 107 -7.71 9.04 0.19
N GLU A 108 -8.36 10.09 0.65
CA GLU A 108 -8.09 11.45 0.18
C GLU A 108 -6.67 11.92 0.54
N SER A 109 -6.23 11.70 1.78
CA SER A 109 -4.90 12.09 2.25
C SER A 109 -3.78 11.30 1.55
N ASP A 110 -3.86 9.97 1.59
CA ASP A 110 -2.87 9.07 1.01
C ASP A 110 -2.77 9.29 -0.51
N SER A 111 -3.89 9.43 -1.23
CA SER A 111 -3.86 9.71 -2.67
C SER A 111 -3.22 11.06 -3.00
N ARG A 112 -3.46 12.09 -2.18
CA ARG A 112 -2.82 13.40 -2.36
C ARG A 112 -1.31 13.30 -2.19
N ASP A 113 -0.88 12.71 -1.07
CA ASP A 113 0.54 12.57 -0.74
C ASP A 113 1.27 11.73 -1.80
N VAL A 114 0.65 10.67 -2.32
CA VAL A 114 1.23 9.86 -3.40
C VAL A 114 1.36 10.65 -4.69
N ARG A 115 0.33 11.42 -5.09
CA ARG A 115 0.42 12.27 -6.29
C ARG A 115 1.53 13.30 -6.16
N ASP A 116 1.66 13.93 -5.00
CA ASP A 116 2.70 14.92 -4.74
C ASP A 116 4.09 14.27 -4.90
N VAL A 117 4.32 13.12 -4.27
CA VAL A 117 5.60 12.37 -4.40
C VAL A 117 5.88 11.96 -5.84
N LEU A 118 4.90 11.41 -6.55
CA LEU A 118 5.06 11.01 -7.95
C LEU A 118 5.38 12.21 -8.85
N SER A 119 4.75 13.36 -8.61
CA SER A 119 5.00 14.59 -9.38
C SER A 119 6.42 15.16 -9.18
N LEU A 120 6.98 15.00 -7.97
CA LEU A 120 8.35 15.42 -7.66
C LEU A 120 9.37 14.48 -8.31
N ASN A 121 9.08 13.18 -8.33
CA ASN A 121 9.98 12.17 -8.91
C ASN A 121 10.10 12.27 -10.44
N VAL A 122 9.08 12.80 -11.13
CA VAL A 122 9.13 13.05 -12.59
C VAL A 122 10.02 14.25 -12.95
N ARG A 123 10.28 15.15 -12.00
CA ARG A 123 11.08 16.37 -12.22
C ARG A 123 12.58 16.21 -11.95
N THR A 124 13.00 15.01 -11.52
CA THR A 124 14.38 14.71 -11.14
C THR A 124 14.98 13.70 -12.11
#